data_AF-A0A9W8IGT6-F1
#
_entry.id   AF-A0A9W8IGT6-F1
#
_cell.length_a   1.000
_cell.length_b   1.000
_cell.length_c   1.000
_cell.angle_alpha   90.00
_cell.angle_beta   90.00
_cell.angle_gamma   90.00
#
_symmetry.space_group_name_H-M   'P 1'
#
loop_
_entity.id
_entity.type
_entity.pdbx_description
1 polymer ?
#
loop_
_entity_poly.entity_id
_entity_poly.type
_entity_poly.pdbx_seq_one_letter_code
_entity_poly.pdbx_strand_id
1 'polypeptide(L)'
;MSSISRSVGIKRVPIEEERQQLVTELVFTIAISPHQTAQVLKFIGQRLPKLSGIEHVKRVKKHPDGGLLVIMCQCSQISREALSIELQGTEWETLEVAEHAVPTVAPYTAEQYDLWKAVWPVSYRPPVIVRTVLSPDDREYIERILRYVADSMSTDDEDVVVAICSPHTRLIIAETTVSQASRKVHPLEHAAMCCIAQVAGAELRRQESASDVLPAKRPHSPSAVDDDSNGDYVAGYLCEGLDVFASREPCVMCTMALVHSRIGRLFFLAASPSGGGISRYSMHSYKSLNHHFSAFQCSITSTDKI
;
A
#
# COMPACT_ATOMS: atom_id res chain seq x y z
N MET A 1 -2.60 -23.31 -37.56
CA MET A 1 -1.79 -22.38 -36.75
C MET A 1 -2.30 -22.44 -35.33
N SER A 2 -1.59 -23.16 -34.45
CA SER A 2 -1.91 -23.27 -33.02
C SER A 2 -1.76 -21.88 -32.39
N SER A 3 -2.83 -21.31 -31.87
CA SER A 3 -2.76 -20.06 -31.09
C SER A 3 -2.05 -20.37 -29.77
N ILE A 4 -0.83 -19.84 -29.62
CA ILE A 4 -0.09 -19.90 -28.35
C ILE A 4 -0.92 -19.10 -27.33
N SER A 5 -1.55 -19.81 -26.39
CA SER A 5 -2.27 -19.16 -25.30
C SER A 5 -1.25 -18.63 -24.30
N ARG A 6 -1.14 -17.29 -24.20
CA ARG A 6 -0.33 -16.63 -23.18
C ARG A 6 -1.21 -16.32 -21.96
N SER A 7 -0.94 -17.00 -20.85
CA SER A 7 -1.58 -16.72 -19.57
C SER A 7 -0.93 -15.52 -18.90
N VAL A 8 -1.74 -14.68 -18.26
CA VAL A 8 -1.28 -13.47 -17.56
C VAL A 8 -1.49 -13.65 -16.06
N GLY A 9 -0.40 -13.59 -15.30
CA GLY A 9 -0.46 -13.51 -13.84
C GLY A 9 -0.56 -12.05 -13.40
N ILE A 10 -1.51 -11.70 -12.53
CA ILE A 10 -1.66 -10.36 -11.96
C ILE A 10 -1.63 -10.48 -10.44
N LYS A 11 -0.59 -9.93 -9.81
CA LYS A 11 -0.39 -9.98 -8.35
C LYS A 11 -0.33 -8.57 -7.77
N ARG A 12 -1.22 -8.26 -6.82
CA ARG A 12 -1.14 -6.98 -6.10
C ARG A 12 0.17 -6.91 -5.31
N VAL A 13 0.84 -5.78 -5.38
CA VAL A 13 1.98 -5.47 -4.53
C VAL A 13 1.43 -5.11 -3.14
N PRO A 14 1.74 -5.89 -2.09
CA PRO A 14 1.32 -5.55 -0.74
C PRO A 14 2.11 -4.33 -0.24
N ILE A 15 1.43 -3.52 0.56
CA ILE A 15 2.03 -2.35 1.23
C ILE A 15 2.91 -2.80 2.40
N GLU A 16 3.72 -1.89 2.95
CA GLU A 16 4.69 -2.22 4.00
C GLU A 16 4.03 -2.83 5.24
N GLU A 17 2.91 -2.27 5.68
CA GLU A 17 2.17 -2.74 6.86
C GLU A 17 1.68 -4.19 6.70
N GLU A 18 1.28 -4.57 5.49
CA GLU A 18 0.82 -5.94 5.18
C GLU A 18 1.96 -6.95 5.18
N ARG A 19 3.22 -6.50 5.05
CA ARG A 19 4.43 -7.35 5.04
C ARG A 19 5.07 -7.48 6.42
N GLN A 20 4.66 -6.66 7.40
CA GLN A 20 5.25 -6.68 8.72
C GLN A 20 5.17 -8.08 9.35
N GLN A 21 6.31 -8.55 9.82
CA GLN A 21 6.45 -9.81 10.52
C GLN A 21 6.30 -9.62 12.03
N LEU A 22 6.05 -10.72 12.74
CA LEU A 22 5.88 -10.71 14.18
C LEU A 22 7.24 -10.40 14.82
N VAL A 23 7.35 -9.21 15.38
CA VAL A 23 8.45 -8.84 16.26
C VAL A 23 7.86 -8.62 17.64
N THR A 24 8.55 -9.14 18.66
CA THR A 24 8.11 -9.04 20.04
C THR A 24 9.09 -8.25 20.88
N GLU A 25 8.58 -7.61 21.93
CA GLU A 25 9.37 -7.04 23.00
C GLU A 25 8.90 -7.57 24.36
N LEU A 26 9.74 -7.44 25.38
CA LEU A 26 9.42 -7.90 26.73
C LEU A 26 8.75 -6.80 27.54
N VAL A 27 7.74 -7.21 28.29
CA VAL A 27 7.03 -6.37 29.26
C VAL A 27 6.98 -7.05 30.62
N PHE A 28 7.02 -6.25 31.68
CA PHE A 28 6.75 -6.73 33.02
C PHE A 28 5.26 -6.91 33.25
N THR A 29 4.89 -8.00 33.93
CA THR A 29 3.51 -8.36 34.22
C THR A 29 3.37 -8.90 35.64
N ILE A 30 2.20 -8.71 36.23
CA ILE A 30 1.83 -9.34 37.51
C ILE A 30 0.49 -10.06 37.36
N ALA A 31 0.32 -11.14 38.11
CA ALA A 31 -0.94 -11.86 38.22
C ALA A 31 -1.75 -11.31 39.40
N ILE A 32 -2.99 -10.87 39.15
CA ILE A 32 -3.88 -10.28 40.15
C ILE A 32 -5.27 -10.94 40.16
N SER A 33 -6.01 -10.70 41.24
CA SER A 33 -7.44 -11.03 41.30
C SER A 33 -8.27 -10.04 40.47
N PRO A 34 -9.37 -10.47 39.79
CA PRO A 34 -10.23 -9.58 39.01
C PRO A 34 -10.72 -8.33 39.77
N HIS A 35 -10.95 -8.44 41.08
CA HIS A 35 -11.43 -7.32 41.91
C HIS A 35 -10.42 -6.17 42.03
N GLN A 36 -9.12 -6.43 41.82
CA GLN A 36 -8.05 -5.45 41.96
C GLN A 36 -7.75 -4.68 40.66
N THR A 37 -8.43 -5.00 39.55
CA THR A 37 -8.14 -4.46 38.21
C THR A 37 -8.16 -2.93 38.16
N ALA A 38 -9.17 -2.29 38.75
CA ALA A 38 -9.29 -0.84 38.69
C ALA A 38 -8.17 -0.14 39.50
N GLN A 39 -7.81 -0.70 40.66
CA GLN A 39 -6.76 -0.16 41.51
C GLN A 39 -5.39 -0.27 40.86
N VAL A 40 -5.07 -1.43 40.26
CA VAL A 40 -3.77 -1.63 39.59
C VAL A 40 -3.63 -0.72 38.37
N LEU A 41 -4.68 -0.56 37.57
CA LEU A 41 -4.63 0.32 36.39
C LEU A 41 -4.46 1.79 36.78
N LYS A 42 -5.08 2.20 37.90
CA LYS A 42 -4.89 3.55 38.46
C LYS A 42 -3.45 3.74 38.94
N PHE A 43 -2.89 2.77 39.65
CA PHE A 43 -1.48 2.80 40.10
C PHE A 43 -0.53 2.90 38.91
N ILE A 44 -0.67 2.03 37.90
CA ILE A 44 0.15 2.04 36.69
C ILE A 44 0.11 3.42 36.03
N GLY A 45 -1.08 4.01 35.87
CA GLY A 45 -1.23 5.32 35.24
C GLY A 45 -0.63 6.49 36.02
N GLN A 46 -0.40 6.33 37.34
CA GLN A 46 0.14 7.37 38.22
C GLN A 46 1.64 7.23 38.47
N ARG A 47 2.16 5.99 38.50
CA ARG A 47 3.52 5.69 39.00
C ARG A 47 4.45 5.11 37.94
N LEU A 48 3.92 4.45 36.92
CA LEU A 48 4.75 3.72 35.95
C LEU A 48 4.84 4.43 34.60
N PRO A 49 5.91 4.16 33.83
CA PRO A 49 6.01 4.62 32.45
C PRO A 49 4.80 4.19 31.61
N LYS A 50 4.30 5.12 30.80
CA LYS A 50 3.24 4.80 29.82
C LYS A 50 3.81 3.89 28.75
N LEU A 51 2.98 2.95 28.30
CA LEU A 51 3.30 2.17 27.10
C LEU A 51 3.52 3.10 25.92
N SER A 52 4.58 2.84 25.16
CA SER A 52 4.92 3.60 23.96
C SER A 52 5.20 2.65 22.80
N GLY A 53 4.50 2.84 21.69
CA GLY A 53 4.63 2.00 20.48
C GLY A 53 3.81 0.72 20.51
N ILE A 54 3.27 0.32 21.67
CA ILE A 54 2.44 -0.90 21.85
C ILE A 54 1.04 -0.60 22.38
N GLU A 55 0.47 0.55 22.05
CA GLU A 55 -0.86 0.97 22.50
C GLU A 55 -1.99 0.04 22.00
N HIS A 56 -1.70 -0.74 20.97
CA HIS A 56 -2.61 -1.75 20.42
C HIS A 56 -2.69 -3.02 21.29
N VAL A 57 -1.71 -3.27 22.15
CA VAL A 57 -1.65 -4.44 23.05
C VAL A 57 -2.64 -4.24 24.19
N LYS A 58 -3.50 -5.24 24.45
CA LYS A 58 -4.45 -5.16 25.57
C LYS A 58 -3.69 -5.29 26.89
N ARG A 59 -3.87 -4.30 27.77
CA ARG A 59 -3.20 -4.22 29.08
C ARG A 59 -3.44 -5.43 29.98
N VAL A 60 -4.57 -6.10 29.83
CA VAL A 60 -5.03 -7.19 30.69
C VAL A 60 -5.37 -8.42 29.86
N LYS A 61 -4.89 -9.60 30.27
CA LYS A 61 -5.33 -10.90 29.74
C LYS A 61 -5.76 -11.84 30.86
N LYS A 62 -6.57 -12.85 30.54
CA LYS A 62 -6.91 -13.91 31.51
C LYS A 62 -5.68 -14.77 31.78
N HIS A 63 -5.42 -15.05 33.06
CA HIS A 63 -4.42 -16.03 33.47
C HIS A 63 -5.02 -17.44 33.40
N PRO A 64 -4.25 -18.48 33.00
CA PRO A 64 -4.74 -19.87 32.98
C PRO A 64 -5.33 -20.33 34.31
N ASP A 65 -4.75 -19.88 35.43
CA ASP A 65 -5.14 -20.27 36.78
C ASP A 65 -6.33 -19.48 37.36
N GLY A 66 -7.11 -18.80 36.52
CA GLY A 66 -8.36 -18.13 36.93
C GLY A 66 -8.22 -16.68 37.41
N GLY A 67 -7.01 -16.10 37.37
CA GLY A 67 -6.74 -14.68 37.63
C GLY A 67 -6.65 -13.81 36.37
N LEU A 68 -6.12 -12.60 36.53
CA LEU A 68 -5.78 -11.70 35.42
C LEU A 68 -4.28 -11.42 35.42
N LEU A 69 -3.68 -11.45 34.24
CA LEU A 69 -2.31 -10.99 34.04
C LEU A 69 -2.34 -9.56 33.48
N VAL A 70 -1.69 -8.64 34.18
CA VAL A 70 -1.70 -7.21 33.87
C VAL A 70 -0.29 -6.77 33.52
N ILE A 71 -0.15 -6.12 32.37
CA ILE A 71 1.12 -5.50 31.98
C ILE A 71 1.34 -4.26 32.85
N MET A 72 2.55 -4.12 33.42
CA MET A 72 2.97 -2.99 34.24
C MET A 72 3.66 -1.91 33.38
N CYS A 73 4.71 -2.27 32.64
CA CYS A 73 5.46 -1.39 31.74
C CYS A 73 6.36 -2.23 30.80
N GLN A 74 7.00 -1.59 29.82
CA GLN A 74 7.99 -2.24 28.95
C GLN A 74 9.32 -2.41 29.71
N CYS A 75 9.98 -3.57 29.53
CA CYS A 75 11.29 -3.83 30.17
C CYS A 75 12.39 -2.88 29.67
N SER A 76 12.19 -2.26 28.51
CA SER A 76 13.07 -1.22 27.96
C SER A 76 12.98 0.13 28.68
N GLN A 77 11.92 0.36 29.48
CA GLN A 77 11.65 1.66 30.11
C GLN A 77 12.13 1.75 31.56
N ILE A 78 12.23 0.63 32.27
CA ILE A 78 12.60 0.57 33.68
C ILE A 78 13.24 -0.79 33.98
N SER A 79 14.21 -0.85 34.91
CA SER A 79 14.74 -2.14 35.36
C SER A 79 13.77 -2.86 36.30
N ARG A 80 13.98 -4.16 36.51
CA ARG A 80 13.21 -4.95 37.46
C ARG A 80 13.32 -4.39 38.88
N GLU A 81 14.52 -3.97 39.28
CA GLU A 81 14.78 -3.42 40.63
C GLU A 81 14.03 -2.11 40.85
N ALA A 82 14.04 -1.22 39.84
CA ALA A 82 13.32 0.03 39.92
C ALA A 82 11.78 -0.17 39.92
N LEU A 83 11.28 -1.17 39.20
CA LEU A 83 9.87 -1.57 39.30
C LEU A 83 9.54 -2.13 40.70
N SER A 84 10.41 -2.95 41.28
CA SER A 84 10.24 -3.44 42.65
C SER A 84 10.17 -2.29 43.66
N ILE A 85 10.98 -1.25 43.50
CA ILE A 85 10.92 -0.03 44.33
C ILE A 85 9.57 0.67 44.19
N GLU A 86 9.03 0.82 42.97
CA GLU A 86 7.71 1.42 42.76
C GLU A 86 6.57 0.61 43.39
N LEU A 87 6.74 -0.71 43.53
CA LEU A 87 5.75 -1.61 44.15
C LEU A 87 5.85 -1.65 45.68
N GLN A 88 6.92 -1.15 46.30
CA GLN A 88 7.08 -1.15 47.76
C GLN A 88 5.96 -0.38 48.46
N GLY A 89 5.40 -0.96 49.51
CA GLY A 89 4.29 -0.39 50.27
C GLY A 89 2.93 -0.48 49.57
N THR A 90 2.84 -1.18 48.43
CA THR A 90 1.58 -1.44 47.73
C THR A 90 1.05 -2.85 48.03
N GLU A 91 -0.22 -3.10 47.71
CA GLU A 91 -0.82 -4.44 47.83
C GLU A 91 -0.18 -5.49 46.90
N TRP A 92 0.67 -5.07 45.96
CA TRP A 92 1.31 -5.92 44.96
C TRP A 92 2.81 -6.13 45.20
N GLU A 93 3.38 -5.61 46.30
CA GLU A 93 4.80 -5.70 46.64
C GLU A 93 5.32 -7.15 46.65
N THR A 94 4.51 -8.08 47.14
CA THR A 94 4.87 -9.50 47.29
C THR A 94 4.50 -10.35 46.09
N LEU A 95 3.87 -9.77 45.06
CA LEU A 95 3.48 -10.52 43.87
C LEU A 95 4.68 -10.77 42.96
N GLU A 96 4.70 -11.93 42.32
CA GLU A 96 5.73 -12.27 41.34
C GLU A 96 5.61 -11.38 40.10
N VAL A 97 6.71 -10.70 39.77
CA VAL A 97 6.86 -9.96 38.52
C VAL A 97 7.45 -10.89 37.46
N ALA A 98 6.62 -11.27 36.51
CA ALA A 98 7.01 -12.09 35.36
C ALA A 98 7.27 -11.22 34.12
N GLU A 99 8.07 -11.74 33.19
CA GLU A 99 8.30 -11.13 31.89
C GLU A 99 7.53 -11.89 30.81
N HIS A 100 6.87 -11.15 29.92
CA HIS A 100 6.15 -11.74 28.80
C HIS A 100 6.49 -11.02 27.50
N ALA A 101 6.53 -11.78 26.41
CA ALA A 101 6.63 -11.23 25.07
C ALA A 101 5.27 -10.67 24.61
N VAL A 102 5.29 -9.48 24.02
CA VAL A 102 4.12 -8.86 23.37
C VAL A 102 4.51 -8.36 21.97
N PRO A 103 3.59 -8.34 21.00
CA PRO A 103 3.87 -7.80 19.67
C PRO A 103 4.23 -6.30 19.73
N THR A 104 5.24 -5.89 18.95
CA THR A 104 5.70 -4.48 18.88
C THR A 104 4.92 -3.65 17.88
N VAL A 105 4.24 -4.29 16.92
CA VAL A 105 3.50 -3.62 15.84
C VAL A 105 2.04 -4.06 15.83
N ALA A 106 1.13 -3.13 15.57
CA ALA A 106 -0.29 -3.45 15.45
C ALA A 106 -0.55 -4.32 14.21
N PRO A 107 -1.42 -5.35 14.29
CA PRO A 107 -1.76 -6.13 13.12
C PRO A 107 -2.55 -5.29 12.11
N TYR A 108 -2.19 -5.44 10.83
CA TYR A 108 -2.84 -4.74 9.72
C TYR A 108 -3.79 -5.66 8.93
N THR A 109 -3.46 -6.96 8.85
CA THR A 109 -4.28 -7.98 8.19
C THR A 109 -4.93 -8.92 9.22
N ALA A 110 -5.97 -9.66 8.79
CA ALA A 110 -6.59 -10.69 9.63
C ALA A 110 -5.60 -11.81 10.00
N GLU A 111 -4.74 -12.20 9.05
CA GLU A 111 -3.68 -13.20 9.27
C GLU A 111 -2.66 -12.72 10.32
N GLN A 112 -2.18 -11.47 10.22
CA GLN A 112 -1.32 -10.88 11.24
C GLN A 112 -2.03 -10.82 12.60
N TYR A 113 -3.33 -10.48 12.62
CA TYR A 113 -4.09 -10.44 13.86
C TYR A 113 -4.15 -11.80 14.54
N ASP A 114 -4.43 -12.87 13.80
CA ASP A 114 -4.49 -14.22 14.35
C ASP A 114 -3.14 -14.66 14.92
N LEU A 115 -2.05 -14.38 14.21
CA LEU A 115 -0.69 -14.64 14.67
C LEU A 115 -0.32 -13.81 15.92
N TRP A 116 -0.68 -12.53 15.97
CA TRP A 116 -0.26 -11.62 17.06
C TRP A 116 -1.07 -11.92 18.32
N LYS A 117 -2.36 -12.18 18.15
CA LYS A 117 -3.28 -12.57 19.21
C LYS A 117 -2.85 -13.86 19.90
N ALA A 118 -2.19 -14.78 19.18
CA ALA A 118 -1.64 -16.00 19.75
C ALA A 118 -0.50 -15.73 20.75
N VAL A 119 0.27 -14.65 20.57
CA VAL A 119 1.31 -14.21 21.52
C VAL A 119 0.69 -13.46 22.69
N TRP A 120 -0.09 -12.42 22.39
CA TRP A 120 -0.76 -11.61 23.40
C TRP A 120 -2.04 -10.99 22.82
N PRO A 121 -3.13 -10.83 23.61
CA PRO A 121 -4.33 -10.18 23.11
C PRO A 121 -4.08 -8.76 22.61
N VAL A 122 -4.34 -8.51 21.33
CA VAL A 122 -4.21 -7.20 20.67
C VAL A 122 -5.56 -6.67 20.21
N SER A 123 -5.63 -5.36 19.98
CA SER A 123 -6.74 -4.71 19.31
C SER A 123 -6.50 -4.72 17.80
N TYR A 124 -7.53 -5.07 17.04
CA TYR A 124 -7.49 -5.05 15.57
C TYR A 124 -8.71 -4.31 15.05
N ARG A 125 -8.46 -3.30 14.23
CA ARG A 125 -9.47 -2.59 13.47
C ARG A 125 -9.04 -2.70 12.01
N PRO A 126 -9.72 -3.50 11.19
CA PRO A 126 -9.42 -3.61 9.77
C PRO A 126 -9.38 -2.19 9.17
N PRO A 127 -8.30 -1.82 8.47
CA PRO A 127 -8.27 -0.55 7.78
C PRO A 127 -9.37 -0.54 6.71
N VAL A 128 -9.90 0.63 6.40
CA VAL A 128 -10.75 0.81 5.21
C VAL A 128 -9.83 0.75 4.00
N ILE A 129 -9.44 -0.47 3.63
CA ILE A 129 -8.61 -0.70 2.46
C ILE A 129 -9.55 -0.60 1.26
N VAL A 130 -9.35 0.40 0.40
CA VAL A 130 -9.88 0.37 -0.96
C VAL A 130 -9.12 -0.71 -1.72
N ARG A 131 -9.40 -1.98 -1.41
CA ARG A 131 -8.88 -3.10 -2.19
C ARG A 131 -9.53 -2.98 -3.54
N THR A 132 -8.76 -2.58 -4.56
CA THR A 132 -9.24 -2.67 -5.93
C THR A 132 -9.45 -4.16 -6.24
N VAL A 133 -10.67 -4.64 -6.06
CA VAL A 133 -11.09 -5.96 -6.52
C VAL A 133 -11.22 -5.85 -8.02
N LEU A 134 -10.37 -6.58 -8.76
CA LEU A 134 -10.46 -6.64 -10.21
C LEU A 134 -11.61 -7.58 -10.60
N SER A 135 -12.66 -7.02 -11.19
CA SER A 135 -13.76 -7.78 -11.78
C SER A 135 -13.27 -8.66 -12.95
N PRO A 136 -14.05 -9.65 -13.41
CA PRO A 136 -13.71 -10.40 -14.62
C PRO A 136 -13.47 -9.49 -15.84
N ASP A 137 -14.32 -8.49 -16.05
CA ASP A 137 -14.19 -7.53 -17.15
C ASP A 137 -12.94 -6.66 -17.02
N ASP A 138 -12.60 -6.24 -15.79
CA ASP A 138 -11.34 -5.55 -15.51
C ASP A 138 -10.15 -6.42 -15.92
N ARG A 139 -10.18 -7.72 -15.57
CA ARG A 139 -9.10 -8.65 -15.90
C ARG A 139 -8.95 -8.79 -17.41
N GLU A 140 -10.02 -8.99 -18.16
CA GLU A 140 -9.93 -9.12 -19.62
C GLU A 140 -9.28 -7.88 -20.25
N TYR A 141 -9.71 -6.68 -19.85
CA TYR A 141 -9.11 -5.43 -20.29
C TYR A 141 -7.64 -5.31 -19.90
N ILE A 142 -7.30 -5.57 -18.63
CA ILE A 142 -5.93 -5.48 -18.10
C ILE A 142 -5.02 -6.45 -18.86
N GLU A 143 -5.47 -7.69 -19.07
CA GLU A 143 -4.70 -8.70 -19.80
C GLU A 143 -4.47 -8.30 -21.27
N ARG A 144 -5.49 -7.75 -21.94
CA ARG A 144 -5.35 -7.26 -23.32
C ARG A 144 -4.27 -6.17 -23.41
N ILE A 145 -4.30 -5.18 -22.52
CA ILE A 145 -3.30 -4.10 -22.53
C ILE A 145 -1.92 -4.61 -22.11
N LEU A 146 -1.81 -5.54 -21.15
CA LEU A 146 -0.52 -6.14 -20.79
C LEU A 146 0.13 -6.90 -21.94
N ARG A 147 -0.66 -7.66 -22.72
CA ARG A 147 -0.17 -8.34 -23.93
C ARG A 147 0.31 -7.31 -24.95
N TYR A 148 -0.47 -6.27 -25.19
CA TYR A 148 -0.08 -5.17 -26.09
C TYR A 148 1.25 -4.52 -25.67
N VAL A 149 1.39 -4.18 -24.39
CA VAL A 149 2.63 -3.58 -23.84
C VAL A 149 3.81 -4.53 -24.03
N ALA A 150 3.63 -5.83 -23.79
CA ALA A 150 4.68 -6.84 -23.97
C ALA A 150 5.07 -7.05 -25.44
N ASP A 151 4.08 -7.09 -26.34
CA ASP A 151 4.32 -7.26 -27.78
C ASP A 151 4.97 -6.01 -28.41
N SER A 152 4.84 -4.85 -27.76
CA SER A 152 5.47 -3.59 -28.17
C SER A 152 6.92 -3.44 -27.69
N MET A 153 7.42 -4.37 -26.86
CA MET A 153 8.80 -4.34 -26.38
C MET A 153 9.75 -4.87 -27.45
N SER A 154 10.94 -4.26 -27.55
CA SER A 154 12.02 -4.75 -28.42
C SER A 154 12.48 -6.16 -27.99
N THR A 155 13.02 -6.94 -28.93
CA THR A 155 13.59 -8.28 -28.66
C THR A 155 14.68 -8.30 -27.59
N ASP A 156 15.40 -7.19 -27.43
CA ASP A 156 16.52 -7.09 -26.50
C ASP A 156 16.08 -6.65 -25.09
N ASP A 157 14.77 -6.48 -24.85
CA ASP A 157 14.16 -6.06 -23.57
C ASP A 157 14.73 -4.73 -22.99
N GLU A 158 15.45 -3.95 -23.78
CA GLU A 158 16.05 -2.68 -23.33
C GLU A 158 15.06 -1.52 -23.39
N ASP A 159 14.06 -1.61 -24.26
CA ASP A 159 13.04 -0.58 -24.45
C ASP A 159 12.01 -0.59 -23.32
N VAL A 160 11.62 0.60 -22.88
CA VAL A 160 10.57 0.77 -21.87
C VAL A 160 9.33 1.30 -22.58
N VAL A 161 8.30 0.46 -22.63
CA VAL A 161 6.95 0.79 -23.08
C VAL A 161 6.10 1.18 -21.88
N VAL A 162 5.34 2.28 -22.00
CA VAL A 162 4.30 2.68 -21.07
C VAL A 162 3.04 3.07 -21.84
N ALA A 163 1.88 2.66 -21.33
CA ALA A 163 0.57 3.07 -21.81
C ALA A 163 -0.30 3.57 -20.64
N ILE A 164 -0.98 4.70 -20.81
CA ILE A 164 -1.98 5.24 -19.89
C ILE A 164 -3.35 5.00 -20.51
N CYS A 165 -4.24 4.37 -19.76
CA CYS A 165 -5.54 3.92 -20.22
C CYS A 165 -6.66 4.38 -19.30
N SER A 166 -7.85 4.60 -19.87
CA SER A 166 -9.05 4.86 -19.07
C SER A 166 -9.67 3.54 -18.59
N PRO A 167 -9.85 3.35 -17.28
CA PRO A 167 -10.55 2.17 -16.76
C PRO A 167 -12.04 2.16 -17.13
N HIS A 168 -12.61 3.30 -17.55
CA HIS A 168 -14.01 3.38 -17.96
C HIS A 168 -14.19 3.00 -19.43
N THR A 169 -13.45 3.64 -20.34
CA THR A 169 -13.58 3.40 -21.79
C THR A 169 -12.75 2.22 -22.27
N ARG A 170 -11.81 1.72 -21.45
CA ARG A 170 -10.89 0.63 -21.77
C ARG A 170 -9.97 0.95 -22.96
N LEU A 171 -9.75 2.23 -23.23
CA LEU A 171 -8.92 2.73 -24.34
C LEU A 171 -7.58 3.27 -23.83
N ILE A 172 -6.57 3.17 -24.68
CA ILE A 172 -5.27 3.82 -24.51
C ILE A 172 -5.44 5.31 -24.83
N ILE A 173 -5.05 6.17 -23.90
CA ILE A 173 -5.11 7.63 -24.04
C ILE A 173 -3.75 8.19 -24.44
N ALA A 174 -2.67 7.60 -23.91
CA ALA A 174 -1.30 7.97 -24.22
C ALA A 174 -0.41 6.74 -24.19
N GLU A 175 0.57 6.69 -25.08
CA GLU A 175 1.54 5.61 -25.11
C GLU A 175 2.90 6.09 -25.62
N THR A 176 3.94 5.42 -25.17
CA THR A 176 5.30 5.70 -25.61
C THR A 176 6.20 4.50 -25.39
N THR A 177 7.13 4.33 -26.32
CA THR A 177 8.29 3.46 -26.18
C THR A 177 9.55 4.32 -26.14
N VAL A 178 10.34 4.21 -25.07
CA VAL A 178 11.64 4.89 -24.95
C VAL A 178 12.75 3.86 -24.97
N SER A 179 13.62 3.96 -25.98
CA SER A 179 14.79 3.11 -26.09
C SER A 179 15.93 3.53 -25.16
N GLN A 180 16.87 2.61 -24.91
CA GLN A 180 18.06 2.92 -24.13
C GLN A 180 18.90 4.03 -24.80
N ALA A 181 18.93 4.09 -26.13
CA ALA A 181 19.65 5.12 -26.88
C ALA A 181 19.05 6.51 -26.64
N SER A 182 17.72 6.65 -26.68
CA SER A 182 17.04 7.93 -26.40
C SER A 182 17.33 8.43 -24.98
N ARG A 183 17.39 7.54 -23.99
CA ARG A 183 17.74 7.90 -22.59
C ARG A 183 19.16 8.45 -22.44
N LYS A 184 20.09 8.09 -23.33
CA LYS A 184 21.46 8.66 -23.33
C LYS A 184 21.48 10.10 -23.84
N VAL A 185 20.52 10.48 -24.67
CA VAL A 185 20.38 11.84 -25.21
C VAL A 185 19.64 12.73 -24.22
N HIS A 186 18.50 12.27 -23.68
CA HIS A 186 17.74 13.00 -22.66
C HIS A 186 17.45 12.11 -21.43
N PRO A 187 18.30 12.16 -20.38
CA PRO A 187 18.22 11.24 -19.24
C PRO A 187 16.91 11.24 -18.45
N LEU A 188 16.10 12.30 -18.55
CA LEU A 188 14.83 12.41 -17.83
C LEU A 188 13.60 12.07 -18.70
N GLU A 189 13.78 11.81 -19.99
CA GLU A 189 12.69 11.43 -20.91
C GLU A 189 12.36 9.95 -20.78
N HIS A 190 11.83 9.57 -19.62
CA HIS A 190 11.32 8.22 -19.40
C HIS A 190 9.93 8.08 -19.97
N ALA A 191 9.57 6.87 -20.41
CA ALA A 191 8.28 6.59 -21.05
C ALA A 191 7.06 7.05 -20.23
N ALA A 192 7.11 6.90 -18.90
CA ALA A 192 6.06 7.40 -18.01
C ALA A 192 5.94 8.93 -18.05
N MET A 193 7.06 9.65 -18.06
CA MET A 193 7.07 11.12 -18.16
C MET A 193 6.50 11.59 -19.50
N CYS A 194 6.90 10.94 -20.59
CA CYS A 194 6.39 11.22 -21.93
C CYS A 194 4.88 11.00 -22.00
N CYS A 195 4.36 9.89 -21.44
CA CYS A 195 2.91 9.63 -21.43
C CYS A 195 2.14 10.68 -20.61
N ILE A 196 2.64 11.07 -19.43
CA ILE A 196 2.03 12.14 -18.64
C ILE A 196 2.00 13.46 -19.43
N ALA A 197 3.09 13.79 -20.12
CA ALA A 197 3.17 14.98 -20.96
C ALA A 197 2.19 14.93 -22.15
N GLN A 198 1.98 13.76 -22.77
CA GLN A 198 0.99 13.58 -23.82
C GLN A 198 -0.44 13.83 -23.32
N VAL A 199 -0.80 13.27 -22.15
CA VAL A 199 -2.11 13.51 -21.52
C VAL A 199 -2.31 15.00 -21.21
N ALA A 200 -1.32 15.65 -20.62
CA ALA A 200 -1.37 17.08 -20.33
C ALA A 200 -1.47 17.94 -21.61
N GLY A 201 -0.75 17.57 -22.67
CA GLY A 201 -0.82 18.25 -23.96
C GLY A 201 -2.17 18.08 -24.65
N ALA A 202 -2.78 16.90 -24.56
CA ALA A 202 -4.13 16.67 -25.06
C ALA A 202 -5.16 17.51 -24.31
N GLU A 203 -5.01 17.62 -22.98
CA GLU A 203 -5.86 18.48 -22.14
C GLU A 203 -5.75 19.96 -22.51
N LEU A 204 -4.53 20.46 -22.72
CA LEU A 204 -4.31 21.85 -23.15
C LEU A 204 -4.97 22.13 -24.50
N ARG A 205 -4.79 21.25 -25.49
CA ARG A 205 -5.45 21.39 -26.81
C ARG A 205 -6.96 21.39 -26.70
N ARG A 206 -7.53 20.54 -25.83
CA ARG A 206 -8.97 20.52 -25.56
C ARG A 206 -9.45 21.85 -25.00
N GLN A 207 -8.73 22.41 -24.02
CA GLN A 207 -9.06 23.71 -23.43
C GLN A 207 -8.96 24.86 -24.44
N GLU A 208 -7.94 24.85 -25.30
CA GLU A 208 -7.78 25.82 -26.39
C GLU A 208 -8.92 25.72 -27.41
N SER A 209 -9.36 24.51 -27.76
CA SER A 209 -10.49 24.32 -28.69
C SER A 209 -11.86 24.66 -28.08
N ALA A 210 -11.98 24.66 -26.75
CA ALA A 210 -13.21 24.97 -26.01
C ALA A 210 -13.37 26.47 -25.70
N SER A 211 -12.47 27.33 -26.18
CA SER A 211 -12.32 28.74 -25.77
C SER A 211 -13.44 29.70 -26.18
N ASP A 212 -14.57 29.23 -26.73
CA ASP A 212 -15.81 30.04 -26.84
C ASP A 212 -16.76 29.87 -25.64
N VAL A 213 -16.39 29.06 -24.65
CA VAL A 213 -17.10 28.97 -23.36
C VAL A 213 -16.10 29.25 -22.24
N LEU A 214 -16.45 30.21 -21.37
CA LEU A 214 -15.72 30.66 -20.18
C LEU A 214 -14.91 29.55 -19.48
N PRO A 215 -13.76 29.86 -18.85
CA PRO A 215 -12.88 28.85 -18.25
C PRO A 215 -13.69 27.93 -17.36
N ALA A 216 -13.83 26.67 -17.80
CA ALA A 216 -14.60 25.66 -17.12
C ALA A 216 -14.17 25.66 -15.66
N LYS A 217 -15.12 26.04 -14.79
CA LYS A 217 -14.98 26.01 -13.34
C LYS A 217 -14.34 24.66 -13.00
N ARG A 218 -13.17 24.66 -12.32
CA ARG A 218 -12.47 23.43 -11.90
C ARG A 218 -13.53 22.42 -11.44
N PRO A 219 -13.75 21.29 -12.13
CA PRO A 219 -14.75 20.34 -11.70
C PRO A 219 -14.22 19.71 -10.42
N HIS A 220 -14.60 20.30 -9.29
CA HIS A 220 -14.38 19.74 -7.95
C HIS A 220 -15.42 18.66 -7.62
N SER A 221 -16.15 18.15 -8.62
CA SER A 221 -17.05 17.02 -8.49
C SER A 221 -16.36 15.76 -9.00
N PRO A 222 -16.05 14.79 -8.13
CA PRO A 222 -15.90 13.42 -8.58
C PRO A 222 -17.29 12.96 -9.03
N SER A 223 -17.37 12.33 -10.20
CA SER A 223 -18.59 11.69 -10.70
C SER A 223 -19.67 12.64 -11.24
N ALA A 224 -19.49 13.11 -12.47
CA ALA A 224 -20.61 13.31 -13.39
C ALA A 224 -20.33 12.47 -14.63
N VAL A 225 -20.96 11.29 -14.67
CA VAL A 225 -21.20 10.55 -15.90
C VAL A 225 -22.27 11.31 -16.65
N ASP A 226 -21.85 12.25 -17.51
CA ASP A 226 -22.73 12.74 -18.55
C ASP A 226 -22.63 11.75 -19.71
N ASP A 227 -23.71 10.97 -19.84
CA ASP A 227 -24.02 10.10 -20.97
C ASP A 227 -24.23 10.98 -22.21
N ASP A 228 -23.15 11.47 -22.81
CA ASP A 228 -23.22 12.00 -24.16
C ASP A 228 -23.12 10.84 -25.15
N SER A 229 -24.19 10.65 -25.91
CA SER A 229 -24.43 9.54 -26.83
C SER A 229 -23.53 9.58 -28.07
N ASN A 230 -22.36 10.21 -27.95
CA ASN A 230 -21.49 10.57 -29.05
C ASN A 230 -20.02 10.15 -28.78
N GLY A 231 -19.76 9.08 -28.03
CA GLY A 231 -18.44 8.43 -27.97
C GLY A 231 -17.26 9.29 -27.50
N ASP A 232 -17.51 10.54 -27.10
CA ASP A 232 -16.49 11.51 -26.75
C ASP A 232 -16.28 11.45 -25.24
N TYR A 233 -15.16 10.86 -24.86
CA TYR A 233 -14.74 10.69 -23.49
C TYR A 233 -14.65 12.08 -22.81
N VAL A 234 -15.51 12.35 -21.83
CA VAL A 234 -15.30 13.48 -20.91
C VAL A 234 -14.09 13.11 -20.05
N ALA A 235 -12.90 13.43 -20.55
CA ALA A 235 -11.66 13.12 -19.86
C ALA A 235 -11.66 13.78 -18.48
N GLY A 236 -11.50 12.94 -17.46
CA GLY A 236 -11.21 13.39 -16.10
C GLY A 236 -9.98 14.29 -16.07
N TYR A 237 -9.78 15.01 -14.97
CA TYR A 237 -8.66 15.94 -14.86
C TYR A 237 -7.31 15.23 -14.99
N LEU A 238 -6.60 15.48 -16.10
CA LEU A 238 -5.28 14.91 -16.39
C LEU A 238 -5.26 13.37 -16.30
N CYS A 239 -4.41 12.80 -15.43
CA CYS A 239 -4.31 11.35 -15.24
C CYS A 239 -5.09 10.84 -14.03
N GLU A 240 -5.99 11.66 -13.46
CA GLU A 240 -6.70 11.30 -12.23
C GLU A 240 -7.54 10.03 -12.43
N GLY A 241 -7.26 9.01 -11.62
CA GLY A 241 -7.96 7.73 -11.67
C GLY A 241 -7.63 6.83 -12.87
N LEU A 242 -6.70 7.23 -13.75
CA LEU A 242 -6.31 6.42 -14.91
C LEU A 242 -5.47 5.20 -14.52
N ASP A 243 -5.47 4.19 -15.38
CA ASP A 243 -4.61 3.02 -15.26
C ASP A 243 -3.32 3.22 -16.06
N VAL A 244 -2.20 2.84 -15.46
CA VAL A 244 -0.89 2.88 -16.11
C VAL A 244 -0.35 1.48 -16.25
N PHE A 245 0.05 1.12 -17.47
CA PHE A 245 0.65 -0.15 -17.81
C PHE A 245 2.10 0.10 -18.24
N ALA A 246 3.04 -0.61 -17.63
CA ALA A 246 4.46 -0.44 -17.90
C ALA A 246 5.13 -1.79 -18.15
N SER A 247 5.99 -1.83 -19.16
CA SER A 247 6.90 -2.96 -19.41
C SER A 247 7.82 -3.26 -18.22
N ARG A 248 8.28 -2.20 -17.53
CA ARG A 248 9.19 -2.29 -16.39
C ARG A 248 8.70 -1.45 -15.23
N GLU A 249 9.08 -1.86 -14.03
CA GLU A 249 8.81 -1.11 -12.82
C GLU A 249 9.35 0.33 -12.93
N PRO A 250 8.52 1.36 -12.70
CA PRO A 250 8.98 2.75 -12.78
C PRO A 250 10.06 3.05 -11.72
N CYS A 251 11.05 3.86 -12.11
CA CYS A 251 12.05 4.37 -11.18
C CYS A 251 11.46 5.38 -10.20
N VAL A 252 12.25 5.84 -9.21
CA VAL A 252 11.78 6.77 -8.17
C VAL A 252 11.14 8.04 -8.74
N MET A 253 11.78 8.66 -9.74
CA MET A 253 11.25 9.84 -10.41
C MET A 253 9.90 9.58 -11.07
N CYS A 254 9.80 8.52 -11.88
CA CYS A 254 8.57 8.17 -12.58
C CYS A 254 7.44 7.84 -11.61
N THR A 255 7.73 7.07 -10.55
CA THR A 255 6.73 6.74 -9.54
C THR A 255 6.23 7.98 -8.82
N MET A 256 7.11 8.93 -8.47
CA MET A 256 6.68 10.18 -7.85
C MET A 256 5.87 11.05 -8.82
N ALA A 257 6.22 11.07 -10.11
CA ALA A 257 5.40 11.72 -11.12
C ALA A 257 3.99 11.12 -11.20
N LEU A 258 3.87 9.79 -11.17
CA LEU A 258 2.58 9.09 -11.13
C LEU A 258 1.75 9.42 -9.88
N VAL A 259 2.39 9.59 -8.71
CA VAL A 259 1.72 10.08 -7.49
C VAL A 259 1.18 11.48 -7.71
N HIS A 260 1.99 12.40 -8.25
CA HIS A 260 1.55 13.77 -8.53
C HIS A 260 0.45 13.85 -9.60
N SER A 261 0.43 12.91 -10.54
CA SER A 261 -0.60 12.78 -11.57
C SER A 261 -1.87 12.07 -11.09
N ARG A 262 -1.93 11.65 -9.82
CA ARG A 262 -3.11 11.04 -9.18
C ARG A 262 -3.69 9.82 -9.91
N ILE A 263 -2.83 8.98 -10.49
CA ILE A 263 -3.28 7.76 -11.16
C ILE A 263 -4.06 6.84 -10.21
N GLY A 264 -4.93 6.00 -10.77
CA GLY A 264 -5.69 5.03 -9.98
C GLY A 264 -4.91 3.74 -9.71
N ARG A 265 -4.32 3.16 -10.76
CA ARG A 265 -3.64 1.84 -10.69
C ARG A 265 -2.41 1.79 -11.58
N LEU A 266 -1.40 1.05 -11.13
CA LEU A 266 -0.19 0.75 -11.89
C LEU A 266 -0.06 -0.76 -12.08
N PHE A 267 0.14 -1.20 -13.31
CA PHE A 267 0.44 -2.58 -13.69
C PHE A 267 1.81 -2.60 -14.36
N PHE A 268 2.74 -3.42 -13.88
CA PHE A 268 4.07 -3.52 -14.50
C PHE A 268 4.52 -4.98 -14.65
N LEU A 269 5.23 -5.28 -15.75
CA LEU A 269 5.68 -6.65 -16.05
C LEU A 269 6.99 -7.00 -15.32
N ALA A 270 8.11 -6.41 -15.72
CA ALA A 270 9.41 -6.73 -15.13
C ALA A 270 9.74 -5.81 -13.94
N ALA A 271 10.32 -6.39 -12.89
CA ALA A 271 10.89 -5.60 -11.78
C ALA A 271 12.14 -4.84 -12.26
N SER A 272 12.42 -3.68 -11.67
CA SER A 272 13.64 -2.94 -12.00
C SER A 272 14.87 -3.63 -11.38
N PRO A 273 15.96 -3.89 -12.13
CA PRO A 273 17.14 -4.60 -11.62
C PRO A 273 17.79 -3.96 -10.38
N SER A 274 17.74 -2.62 -10.26
CA SER A 274 18.29 -1.88 -9.12
C SER A 274 17.28 -1.62 -7.99
N GLY A 275 16.07 -2.16 -8.12
CA GLY A 275 14.89 -1.74 -7.37
C GLY A 275 14.29 -0.44 -7.93
N GLY A 276 12.96 -0.41 -8.06
CA GLY A 276 12.21 0.75 -8.53
C GLY A 276 11.51 1.50 -7.40
N GLY A 277 10.63 2.43 -7.77
CA GLY A 277 9.89 3.23 -6.81
C GLY A 277 8.80 2.47 -6.04
N ILE A 278 8.44 1.28 -6.52
CA ILE A 278 7.39 0.45 -5.93
C ILE A 278 8.00 -0.61 -5.00
N SER A 279 8.91 -1.43 -5.52
CA SER A 279 9.49 -2.59 -4.84
C SER A 279 10.41 -2.21 -3.69
N ARG A 280 11.18 -1.12 -3.82
CA ARG A 280 12.19 -0.71 -2.83
C ARG A 280 11.69 0.34 -1.85
N TYR A 281 10.80 1.23 -2.30
CA TYR A 281 10.39 2.41 -1.52
C TYR A 281 8.91 2.45 -1.22
N SER A 282 8.10 1.53 -1.76
CA SER A 282 6.65 1.47 -1.54
C SER A 282 5.95 2.83 -1.71
N MET A 283 6.40 3.66 -2.67
CA MET A 283 5.94 5.06 -2.75
C MET A 283 4.44 5.19 -3.04
N HIS A 284 3.88 4.22 -3.76
CA HIS A 284 2.44 4.10 -4.01
C HIS A 284 1.57 4.04 -2.75
N SER A 285 2.15 3.70 -1.59
CA SER A 285 1.48 3.58 -0.29
C SER A 285 2.17 4.34 0.85
N TYR A 286 3.08 5.27 0.54
CA TYR A 286 3.87 5.95 1.57
C TYR A 286 3.01 6.93 2.38
N LYS A 287 2.97 6.78 3.71
CA LYS A 287 1.98 7.46 4.58
C LYS A 287 1.98 8.99 4.51
N SER A 288 3.15 9.60 4.33
CA SER A 288 3.26 11.07 4.30
C SER A 288 2.90 11.68 2.95
N LEU A 289 2.60 10.86 1.93
CA LEU A 289 2.15 11.34 0.63
C LEU A 289 0.62 11.49 0.63
N ASN A 290 0.16 12.53 -0.06
CA ASN A 290 -1.26 12.89 -0.11
C ASN A 290 -2.10 12.01 -1.04
N HIS A 291 -1.45 11.27 -1.95
CA HIS A 291 -2.12 10.38 -2.91
C HIS A 291 -1.51 8.99 -2.86
N HIS A 292 -2.36 7.98 -2.92
CA HIS A 292 -1.99 6.56 -2.94
C HIS A 292 -2.67 5.88 -4.12
N PHE A 293 -2.02 4.86 -4.67
CA PHE A 293 -2.57 4.09 -5.78
C PHE A 293 -2.25 2.60 -5.64
N SER A 294 -3.06 1.74 -6.27
CA SER A 294 -2.83 0.30 -6.26
C SER A 294 -1.75 -0.09 -7.27
N ALA A 295 -0.74 -0.85 -6.86
CA ALA A 295 0.28 -1.38 -7.75
C ALA A 295 0.14 -2.90 -7.91
N PHE A 296 0.37 -3.40 -9.12
CA PHE A 296 0.30 -4.81 -9.49
C PHE A 296 1.54 -5.20 -10.28
N GLN A 297 2.20 -6.26 -9.82
CA GLN A 297 3.24 -6.94 -10.58
C GLN A 297 2.61 -8.03 -11.44
N CYS A 298 2.91 -8.00 -12.72
CA CYS A 298 2.30 -8.84 -13.73
C CYS A 298 3.33 -9.74 -14.39
N SER A 299 2.89 -10.88 -14.93
CA SER A 299 3.75 -11.81 -15.66
C SER A 299 3.00 -12.37 -16.86
N ILE A 300 3.71 -12.63 -17.96
CA ILE A 300 3.15 -13.25 -19.15
C ILE A 300 3.94 -14.53 -19.37
N THR A 301 3.25 -15.67 -19.30
CA THR A 301 3.85 -16.99 -19.53
C THR A 301 3.25 -17.59 -20.80
N SER A 302 4.10 -17.93 -21.76
CA SER A 302 3.69 -18.79 -22.87
C SER A 302 3.51 -20.20 -22.34
N THR A 303 2.31 -20.76 -22.49
CA THR A 303 2.10 -22.17 -22.24
C THR A 303 2.31 -22.90 -23.55
N ASP A 304 3.43 -23.61 -23.67
CA ASP A 304 3.58 -24.62 -24.72
C ASP A 304 2.59 -25.74 -24.38
N LYS A 305 1.53 -25.87 -25.19
CA LYS A 305 0.67 -27.05 -25.13
C LYS A 305 1.52 -28.23 -25.63
N ILE A 306 1.97 -29.06 -24.70
CA ILE A 306 2.54 -30.40 -24.98
C ILE A 306 1.47 -31.26 -25.64
#